data_AF-F9X5U5-F1
#
_entry.id   AF-F9X5U5-F1
#
_cell.length_a   1.000
_cell.length_b   1.000
_cell.length_c   1.000
_cell.angle_alpha   90.00
_cell.angle_beta   90.00
_cell.angle_gamma   90.00
#
_symmetry.space_group_name_H-M   'P 1'
#
loop_
_entity.id
_entity.type
_entity.pdbx_description
1 polymer ?
#
loop_
_entity_poly.entity_id
_entity_poly.type
_entity_poly.pdbx_seq_one_letter_code
_entity_poly.pdbx_strand_id
1 'polypeptide(L)'
;PPSPHATVEPHLLVHTKVYAAATKYGIGGLKALAMKKLNIQLTRHFDSAELADMIHFVRSEHLTGDEGLLEALANVLSWHPMLLDKPDIEVAVKGCPGLAFEIL
;
A
#
# COMPACT_ATOMS: atom_id res chain seq x y z
N PRO A 1 9.73 14.71 -3.83
CA PRO A 1 9.79 15.33 -2.48
C PRO A 1 8.57 14.89 -1.67
N PRO A 2 8.68 14.69 -0.34
CA PRO A 2 7.54 14.28 0.48
C PRO A 2 6.45 15.35 0.48
N SER A 3 5.19 14.92 0.53
CA SER A 3 4.04 15.81 0.64
C SER A 3 4.10 16.61 1.96
N PRO A 4 3.76 17.92 1.96
CA PRO A 4 3.69 18.70 3.19
C PRO A 4 2.57 18.24 4.14
N HIS A 5 1.67 17.38 3.66
CA HIS A 5 0.59 16.80 4.44
C HIS A 5 0.92 15.43 5.05
N ALA A 6 2.11 14.88 4.76
CA ALA A 6 2.57 13.63 5.38
C ALA A 6 2.84 13.87 6.86
N THR A 7 2.29 13.00 7.72
CA THR A 7 2.47 13.08 9.17
C THR A 7 3.87 12.63 9.57
N VAL A 8 4.20 12.78 10.85
CA VAL A 8 5.47 12.28 11.40
C VAL A 8 5.45 10.76 11.45
N GLU A 9 4.34 10.17 11.91
CA GLU A 9 4.14 8.72 11.91
C GLU A 9 3.67 8.21 10.52
N PRO A 10 4.02 6.98 10.11
CA PRO A 10 3.66 6.43 8.81
C PRO A 10 2.17 6.17 8.61
N HIS A 11 1.54 5.42 9.53
CA HIS A 11 0.13 5.02 9.47
C HIS A 11 -0.29 4.35 8.14
N LEU A 12 0.64 3.70 7.44
CA LEU A 12 0.39 3.04 6.16
C LEU A 12 -0.64 1.92 6.34
N LEU A 13 -0.41 1.05 7.33
CA LEU A 13 -1.30 -0.09 7.58
C LEU A 13 -2.70 0.37 8.01
N VAL A 14 -2.78 1.48 8.76
CA VAL A 14 -4.06 2.05 9.20
C VAL A 14 -4.86 2.54 7.99
N HIS A 15 -4.26 3.33 7.09
CA HIS A 15 -4.96 3.82 5.90
C HIS A 15 -5.38 2.67 4.97
N THR A 16 -4.55 1.64 4.83
CA THR A 16 -4.86 0.43 4.07
C THR A 16 -6.05 -0.34 4.67
N LYS A 17 -6.08 -0.54 5.99
CA LYS A 17 -7.21 -1.18 6.69
C LYS A 17 -8.52 -0.39 6.55
N VAL A 18 -8.45 0.94 6.63
CA VAL A 18 -9.63 1.81 6.44
C VAL A 18 -10.11 1.74 5.00
N TYR A 19 -9.21 1.69 4.02
CA TYR A 19 -9.56 1.50 2.61
C TYR A 19 -10.30 0.17 2.41
N ALA A 20 -9.72 -0.94 2.88
CA ALA A 20 -10.32 -2.27 2.77
C ALA A 20 -11.72 -2.33 3.43
N ALA A 21 -11.85 -1.76 4.63
CA ALA A 21 -13.15 -1.67 5.32
C ALA A 21 -14.16 -0.82 4.51
N ALA A 22 -13.74 0.33 3.99
CA ALA A 22 -14.61 1.19 3.19
C ALA A 22 -15.07 0.52 1.88
N THR A 23 -14.19 -0.24 1.22
CA THR A 23 -14.54 -1.07 0.07
C THR A 23 -15.56 -2.13 0.46
N LYS A 24 -15.31 -2.88 1.54
CA LYS A 24 -16.20 -3.95 2.02
C LYS A 24 -17.61 -3.45 2.34
N TYR A 25 -17.74 -2.26 2.91
CA TYR A 25 -19.03 -1.68 3.29
C TYR A 25 -19.62 -0.73 2.24
N GLY A 26 -19.00 -0.59 1.05
CA GLY A 26 -19.51 0.26 -0.02
C GLY A 26 -19.49 1.77 0.28
N ILE A 27 -18.61 2.23 1.18
CA ILE A 27 -18.52 3.63 1.61
C ILE A 27 -17.52 4.37 0.72
N GLY A 28 -17.96 4.77 -0.48
CA GLY A 28 -17.09 5.35 -1.52
C GLY A 28 -16.28 6.57 -1.08
N GLY A 29 -16.87 7.51 -0.33
CA GLY A 29 -16.17 8.69 0.17
C GLY A 29 -15.04 8.36 1.14
N LEU A 30 -15.23 7.36 2.00
CA LEU A 30 -14.21 6.91 2.94
C LEU A 30 -13.10 6.14 2.21
N LYS A 31 -13.45 5.32 1.21
CA LYS A 31 -12.50 4.62 0.34
C LYS A 31 -11.56 5.61 -0.33
N ALA A 32 -12.12 6.63 -0.99
CA ALA A 32 -11.35 7.67 -1.66
C ALA A 32 -10.45 8.46 -0.68
N LEU A 33 -10.96 8.82 0.50
CA LEU A 33 -10.20 9.53 1.52
C LEU A 33 -9.04 8.69 2.06
N ALA A 34 -9.28 7.40 2.33
CA ALA A 34 -8.25 6.48 2.82
C ALA A 34 -7.11 6.31 1.80
N MET A 35 -7.44 6.13 0.52
CA MET A 35 -6.45 6.05 -0.56
C MET A 35 -5.64 7.35 -0.69
N LYS A 36 -6.31 8.50 -0.64
CA LYS A 36 -5.62 9.81 -0.69
C LYS A 36 -4.63 9.96 0.46
N LYS A 37 -5.04 9.61 1.69
CA LYS A 37 -4.16 9.67 2.85
C LYS A 37 -3.00 8.68 2.75
N LEU A 38 -3.26 7.46 2.29
CA LEU A 38 -2.22 6.46 2.05
C LEU A 38 -1.15 6.99 1.08
N ASN A 39 -1.57 7.49 -0.09
CA ASN A 39 -0.64 8.05 -1.08
C ASN A 39 0.16 9.23 -0.53
N ILE A 40 -0.46 10.11 0.27
CA ILE A 40 0.26 11.19 0.95
C ILE A 40 1.36 10.64 1.86
N GLN A 41 1.08 9.63 2.69
CA GLN A 41 2.07 9.06 3.59
C GLN A 41 3.19 8.32 2.85
N LEU A 42 2.86 7.61 1.77
CA LEU A 42 3.84 6.90 0.94
C LEU A 42 4.90 7.84 0.34
N THR A 43 4.57 9.12 0.09
CA THR A 43 5.58 10.10 -0.37
C THR A 43 6.75 10.32 0.61
N ARG A 44 6.57 9.98 1.89
CA ARG A 44 7.56 10.16 2.96
C ARG A 44 8.02 8.84 3.56
N HIS A 45 7.11 7.88 3.70
CA HIS A 45 7.27 6.69 4.52
C HIS A 45 7.34 5.39 3.72
N PHE A 46 7.62 5.48 2.41
CA PHE A 46 7.78 4.30 1.54
C PHE A 46 8.80 3.29 2.08
N ASP A 47 9.81 3.74 2.84
CA ASP A 47 10.85 2.86 3.40
C ASP A 47 10.57 2.38 4.83
N SER A 48 9.40 2.68 5.38
CA SER A 48 9.03 2.32 6.75
C SER A 48 8.77 0.81 6.90
N ALA A 49 8.96 0.30 8.12
CA ALA A 49 8.67 -1.10 8.43
C ALA A 49 7.19 -1.48 8.19
N GLU A 50 6.27 -0.50 8.24
CA GLU A 50 4.85 -0.74 7.96
C GLU A 50 4.58 -1.11 6.48
N LEU A 51 5.51 -0.88 5.55
CA LEU A 51 5.32 -1.23 4.15
C LEU A 51 5.19 -2.76 3.97
N ALA A 52 6.04 -3.54 4.64
CA ALA A 52 5.97 -5.01 4.58
C ALA A 52 4.63 -5.52 5.14
N ASP A 53 4.22 -4.98 6.30
CA ASP A 53 2.93 -5.30 6.92
C ASP A 53 1.74 -4.96 6.01
N MET A 54 1.83 -3.82 5.31
CA MET A 54 0.82 -3.40 4.34
C MET A 54 0.72 -4.39 3.17
N ILE A 55 1.83 -4.83 2.57
CA ILE A 55 1.82 -5.80 1.47
C ILE A 55 1.22 -7.14 1.95
N HIS A 56 1.60 -7.59 3.15
CA HIS A 56 1.03 -8.79 3.76
C HIS A 56 -0.48 -8.70 3.96
N PHE A 57 -0.96 -7.53 4.41
CA PHE A 57 -2.39 -7.30 4.60
C PHE A 57 -3.18 -7.28 3.28
N VAL A 58 -2.64 -6.60 2.25
CA VAL A 58 -3.26 -6.57 0.91
C VAL A 58 -3.38 -7.97 0.33
N ARG A 59 -2.35 -8.80 0.51
CA ARG A 59 -2.39 -10.22 0.15
C ARG A 59 -3.50 -10.99 0.89
N SER A 60 -3.71 -10.74 2.19
CA SER A 60 -4.64 -11.54 3.01
C SER A 60 -6.11 -11.19 2.81
N GLU A 61 -6.43 -9.92 2.58
CA GLU A 61 -7.83 -9.45 2.57
C GLU A 61 -8.62 -9.84 1.31
N HIS A 62 -8.00 -10.44 0.30
CA HIS A 62 -8.65 -10.90 -0.94
C HIS A 62 -9.68 -9.87 -1.46
N LEU A 63 -9.24 -8.64 -1.70
CA LEU A 63 -10.09 -7.53 -2.18
C LEU A 63 -10.48 -7.75 -3.64
N THR A 64 -11.36 -8.72 -3.85
CA THR A 64 -11.80 -9.19 -5.16
C THR A 64 -12.41 -8.02 -5.95
N GLY A 65 -11.78 -7.63 -7.06
CA GLY A 65 -12.24 -6.55 -7.94
C GLY A 65 -11.86 -5.12 -7.52
N ASP A 66 -11.00 -4.95 -6.52
CA ASP A 66 -10.49 -3.63 -6.12
C ASP A 66 -8.96 -3.59 -6.13
N GLU A 67 -8.40 -3.17 -7.27
CA GLU A 67 -6.96 -3.17 -7.54
C GLU A 67 -6.24 -1.91 -7.02
N GLY A 68 -6.96 -0.93 -6.46
CA GLY A 68 -6.35 0.36 -6.12
C GLY A 68 -5.21 0.27 -5.11
N LEU A 69 -5.23 -0.71 -4.20
CA LEU A 69 -4.11 -0.95 -3.27
C LEU A 69 -2.92 -1.65 -3.93
N LEU A 70 -3.16 -2.51 -4.93
CA LEU A 70 -2.12 -3.15 -5.72
C LEU A 70 -1.41 -2.10 -6.58
N GLU A 71 -2.18 -1.26 -7.28
CA GLU A 71 -1.65 -0.16 -8.09
C GLU A 71 -0.80 0.81 -7.24
N ALA A 72 -1.26 1.17 -6.04
CA ALA A 72 -0.50 2.03 -5.13
C ALA A 72 0.84 1.37 -4.71
N LEU A 73 0.84 0.07 -4.43
CA LEU A 73 2.04 -0.69 -4.11
C LEU A 73 2.99 -0.81 -5.30
N ALA A 74 2.49 -1.13 -6.48
CA ALA A 74 3.28 -1.23 -7.70
C ALA A 74 3.92 0.10 -8.07
N ASN A 75 3.19 1.22 -7.94
CA ASN A 75 3.73 2.56 -8.13
C ASN A 75 4.89 2.86 -7.16
N VAL A 76 4.75 2.51 -5.87
CA VAL A 76 5.83 2.73 -4.90
C VAL A 76 7.06 1.88 -5.22
N LEU A 77 6.86 0.60 -5.53
CA LEU A 77 7.96 -0.33 -5.82
C LEU A 77 8.67 0.01 -7.14
N SER A 78 7.92 0.46 -8.15
CA SER A 78 8.51 0.92 -9.42
C SER A 78 9.29 2.23 -9.26
N TRP A 79 8.85 3.15 -8.41
CA TRP A 79 9.58 4.39 -8.11
C TRP A 79 10.78 4.17 -7.18
N HIS A 80 10.75 3.12 -6.38
CA HIS A 80 11.80 2.77 -5.42
C HIS A 80 12.23 1.30 -5.53
N PRO A 81 12.89 0.88 -6.63
CA PRO A 81 13.25 -0.53 -6.85
C PRO A 81 14.13 -1.13 -5.76
N MET A 82 14.94 -0.30 -5.08
CA MET A 82 15.78 -0.69 -3.93
C MET A 82 15.01 -1.30 -2.75
N LEU A 83 13.69 -1.08 -2.68
CA LEU A 83 12.83 -1.71 -1.68
C LEU A 83 12.76 -3.23 -1.87
N LEU A 84 12.92 -3.73 -3.10
CA LEU A 84 12.91 -5.17 -3.40
C LEU A 84 14.17 -5.89 -2.90
N ASP A 85 15.24 -5.16 -2.59
CA ASP A 85 16.45 -5.72 -1.96
C ASP A 85 16.24 -6.00 -0.46
N LYS A 86 15.13 -5.52 0.12
CA LYS A 86 14.79 -5.78 1.53
C LYS A 86 14.13 -7.16 1.64
N PRO A 87 14.66 -8.09 2.47
CA PRO A 87 14.17 -9.47 2.52
C PRO A 87 12.70 -9.60 2.92
N ASP A 88 12.21 -8.73 3.80
CA ASP A 88 10.82 -8.68 4.25
C ASP A 88 9.88 -8.24 3.12
N ILE A 89 10.24 -7.21 2.37
CA ILE A 89 9.50 -6.76 1.19
C ILE A 89 9.52 -7.81 0.08
N GLU A 90 10.69 -8.40 -0.21
CA GLU A 90 10.83 -9.44 -1.23
C GLU A 90 9.91 -10.64 -0.94
N VAL A 91 9.92 -11.14 0.30
CA VAL A 91 9.05 -12.24 0.74
C VAL A 91 7.58 -11.84 0.67
N ALA A 92 7.24 -10.60 1.05
CA ALA A 92 5.87 -10.11 0.98
C ALA A 92 5.34 -10.01 -0.46
N VAL A 93 6.15 -9.47 -1.39
CA VAL A 93 5.83 -9.30 -2.82
C VAL A 93 5.71 -10.65 -3.52
N LYS A 94 6.65 -11.57 -3.32
CA LYS A 94 6.58 -12.94 -3.88
C LYS A 94 5.33 -13.70 -3.45
N GLY A 95 4.82 -13.40 -2.26
CA GLY A 95 3.57 -13.96 -1.77
C GLY A 95 2.31 -13.32 -2.35
N CYS A 96 2.40 -12.23 -3.11
CA CYS A 96 1.26 -11.47 -3.63
C CYS A 96 1.23 -11.54 -5.17
N PRO A 97 0.50 -12.49 -5.77
CA PRO A 97 0.55 -12.74 -7.22
C PRO A 97 0.26 -11.49 -8.06
N GLY A 98 -0.77 -10.70 -7.70
CA GLY A 98 -1.13 -9.49 -8.45
C GLY A 98 0.01 -8.47 -8.52
N LEU A 99 0.74 -8.30 -7.41
CA LEU A 99 1.86 -7.37 -7.33
C LEU A 99 3.09 -7.89 -8.08
N ALA A 100 3.34 -9.20 -8.05
CA ALA A 100 4.47 -9.81 -8.76
C ALA A 100 4.36 -9.67 -10.29
N PHE A 101 3.14 -9.66 -10.85
CA PHE A 101 2.93 -9.43 -12.28
C PHE A 101 3.06 -7.94 -12.67
N GLU A 102 2.62 -7.02 -11.81
CA GLU A 102 2.66 -5.57 -12.09
C GLU A 102 4.07 -4.96 -12.04
N ILE A 103 5.05 -5.65 -11.45
CA ILE A 103 6.44 -5.15 -11.29
C ILE A 103 7.37 -5.61 -12.44
N LEU A 104 6.93 -6.56 -13.29
CA LEU A 104 7.69 -7.07 -14.44
C LEU A 104 7.52 -6.18 -15.68
#